data_AF-A0A1W9RJC6-F1
#
_entry.id   AF-A0A1W9RJC6-F1
#
_cell.length_a   1.000
_cell.length_b   1.000
_cell.length_c   1.000
_cell.angle_alpha   90.00
_cell.angle_beta   90.00
_cell.angle_gamma   90.00
#
_symmetry.space_group_name_H-M   'P 1'
#
loop_
_entity.id
_entity.type
_entity.pdbx_description
1 polymer ?
#
loop_
_entity_poly.entity_id
_entity_poly.type
_entity_poly.pdbx_seq_one_letter_code
_entity_poly.pdbx_strand_id
1 'polypeptide(L)'
;MKPKKLPKLASGSWINNDFGVWIGSEKNNICWEILRKIKDLIGKKKKKIKNMEKVKEYFYILEGSDWNWWNTFDEPTGSFRKIYLSYVKKVFQILKEKPPKSLKKL
;
A
#
# COMPACT_ATOMS: atom_id res chain seq x y z
N MET A 1 32.72 -5.54 -20.68
CA MET A 1 33.21 -5.88 -19.31
C MET A 1 32.46 -7.10 -18.80
N LYS A 2 33.11 -8.00 -18.04
CA LYS A 2 32.41 -9.11 -17.35
C LYS A 2 31.86 -8.60 -16.01
N PRO A 3 30.60 -8.88 -15.65
CA PRO A 3 30.03 -8.48 -14.36
C PRO A 3 30.76 -9.20 -13.21
N LYS A 4 31.02 -8.48 -12.11
CA LYS A 4 31.56 -9.06 -10.87
C LYS A 4 30.42 -9.63 -10.02
N LYS A 5 30.66 -10.79 -9.40
CA LYS A 5 29.72 -11.37 -8.43
C LYS A 5 29.68 -10.52 -7.15
N LEU A 6 28.48 -10.28 -6.65
CA LEU A 6 28.22 -9.69 -5.34
C LEU A 6 27.71 -10.81 -4.41
N PRO A 7 28.52 -11.31 -3.46
CA PRO A 7 28.16 -12.48 -2.65
C PRO A 7 27.05 -12.18 -1.62
N LYS A 8 26.82 -10.90 -1.29
CA LYS A 8 25.78 -10.47 -0.36
C LYS A 8 25.20 -9.13 -0.79
N LEU A 9 23.88 -9.00 -0.73
CA LEU A 9 23.17 -7.75 -0.94
C LEU A 9 22.57 -7.30 0.40
N ALA A 10 22.79 -6.04 0.77
CA ALA A 10 22.12 -5.42 1.92
C ALA A 10 20.71 -4.96 1.51
N SER A 11 19.77 -4.95 2.45
CA SER A 11 18.47 -4.33 2.24
C SER A 11 18.61 -2.82 2.20
N GLY A 12 17.91 -2.18 1.27
CA GLY A 12 17.85 -0.73 1.12
C GLY A 12 17.23 -0.36 -0.21
N SER A 13 17.08 0.94 -0.44
CA SER A 13 16.74 1.48 -1.75
C SER A 13 17.91 2.30 -2.29
N TRP A 14 17.83 2.67 -3.57
CA TRP A 14 18.77 3.61 -4.17
C TRP A 14 18.71 5.02 -3.57
N ILE A 15 17.69 5.32 -2.75
CA ILE A 15 17.53 6.59 -2.03
C ILE A 15 17.97 6.38 -0.58
N ASN A 16 18.98 7.14 -0.15
CA ASN A 16 19.53 7.12 1.21
C ASN A 16 19.99 5.75 1.74
N ASN A 17 20.04 4.71 0.90
CA ASN A 17 20.32 3.32 1.28
C ASN A 17 19.35 2.74 2.32
N ASP A 18 18.14 3.30 2.41
CA ASP A 18 17.10 2.84 3.34
C ASP A 18 15.71 2.79 2.67
N PHE A 19 14.66 2.60 3.47
CA PHE A 19 13.27 2.61 3.00
C PHE A 19 12.48 3.82 3.52
N GLY A 20 13.12 4.83 4.10
CA GLY A 20 12.46 5.95 4.80
C GLY A 20 11.50 6.73 3.91
N VAL A 21 11.72 6.72 2.60
CA VAL A 21 10.79 7.31 1.61
C VAL A 21 9.43 6.61 1.59
N TRP A 22 9.33 5.33 1.94
CA TRP A 22 8.09 4.55 1.84
C TRP A 22 7.57 4.01 3.17
N ILE A 23 8.31 4.12 4.28
CA ILE A 23 7.89 3.64 5.61
C ILE A 23 8.48 4.53 6.72
N GLY A 24 7.77 4.64 7.85
CA GLY A 24 8.26 5.34 9.04
C GLY A 24 7.43 6.57 9.42
N SER A 25 6.96 7.35 8.45
CA SER A 25 6.04 8.47 8.71
C SER A 25 4.65 7.97 9.14
N GLU A 26 3.89 8.78 9.87
CA GLU A 26 2.50 8.44 10.23
C GLU A 26 1.66 8.16 8.96
N LYS A 27 1.84 9.02 7.95
CA LYS A 27 1.44 8.91 6.54
C LYS A 27 1.50 7.46 6.03
N ASN A 28 2.75 7.01 5.92
CA ASN A 28 3.12 5.76 5.29
C ASN A 28 2.71 4.54 6.12
N ASN A 29 2.87 4.63 7.44
CA ASN A 29 2.50 3.53 8.33
C ASN A 29 1.00 3.24 8.27
N ILE A 30 0.14 4.26 8.11
CA ILE A 30 -1.30 4.05 7.91
C ILE A 30 -1.58 3.29 6.60
N CYS A 31 -0.90 3.63 5.50
CA CYS A 31 -1.03 2.91 4.23
C CYS A 31 -0.63 1.43 4.37
N TRP A 32 0.50 1.14 5.03
CA TRP A 32 0.94 -0.23 5.30
C TRP A 32 -0.05 -1.02 6.17
N GLU A 33 -0.60 -0.39 7.20
CA GLU A 33 -1.63 -0.97 8.07
C GLU A 33 -2.92 -1.29 7.32
N ILE A 34 -3.31 -0.45 6.35
CA ILE A 34 -4.45 -0.71 5.45
C ILE A 34 -4.17 -1.95 4.59
N LEU A 35 -2.97 -2.05 3.99
CA LEU A 35 -2.58 -3.22 3.18
C LEU A 35 -2.60 -4.51 4.00
N ARG A 36 -2.02 -4.49 5.20
CA ARG A 36 -2.06 -5.63 6.12
C ARG A 36 -3.49 -6.06 6.42
N LYS A 37 -4.36 -5.10 6.76
CA LYS A 37 -5.77 -5.38 7.07
C LYS A 37 -6.52 -5.98 5.88
N ILE A 38 -6.30 -5.49 4.67
CA ILE A 38 -6.91 -6.05 3.45
C ILE A 38 -6.43 -7.49 3.25
N LYS A 39 -5.12 -7.74 3.35
CA LYS A 39 -4.53 -9.09 3.21
C LYS A 39 -5.10 -10.08 4.22
N ASP A 40 -5.23 -9.67 5.48
CA ASP A 40 -5.84 -10.49 6.54
C ASP A 40 -7.30 -10.82 6.25
N LEU A 41 -8.08 -9.85 5.76
CA LEU A 41 -9.47 -10.04 5.39
C LEU A 41 -9.63 -10.97 4.20
N ILE A 42 -8.75 -10.87 3.19
CA ILE A 42 -8.70 -11.80 2.05
C ILE A 42 -8.46 -13.23 2.55
N GLY A 43 -7.50 -13.42 3.46
CA GLY A 43 -7.21 -14.72 4.06
C GLY A 43 -8.41 -15.29 4.84
N LYS A 44 -8.97 -14.50 5.76
CA LYS A 44 -10.09 -14.92 6.64
C LYS A 44 -11.39 -15.18 5.89
N LYS A 45 -11.66 -14.42 4.83
CA LYS A 45 -12.94 -14.45 4.12
C LYS A 45 -12.86 -15.09 2.73
N LYS A 46 -11.77 -15.76 2.37
CA LYS A 46 -11.52 -16.29 1.02
C LYS A 46 -12.75 -16.92 0.34
N LYS A 47 -13.48 -17.79 1.04
CA LYS A 47 -14.69 -18.49 0.53
C LYS A 47 -15.95 -17.60 0.39
N LYS A 48 -16.00 -16.45 1.07
CA LYS A 48 -17.15 -15.53 1.13
C LYS A 48 -17.00 -14.33 0.19
N ILE A 49 -15.81 -14.13 -0.38
CA ILE A 49 -15.53 -13.02 -1.30
C ILE A 49 -16.11 -13.37 -2.67
N LYS A 50 -17.18 -12.66 -3.04
CA LYS A 50 -17.90 -12.89 -4.31
C LYS A 50 -17.06 -12.58 -5.55
N ASN A 51 -16.20 -11.56 -5.47
CA ASN A 51 -15.38 -11.11 -6.60
C ASN A 51 -13.91 -11.01 -6.18
N MET A 52 -13.25 -12.17 -6.08
CA MET A 52 -11.86 -12.27 -5.63
C MET A 52 -10.89 -11.60 -6.61
N GLU A 53 -11.14 -11.70 -7.91
CA GLU A 53 -10.30 -11.08 -8.93
C GLU A 53 -10.29 -9.56 -8.78
N LYS A 54 -11.44 -8.93 -8.60
CA LYS A 54 -11.51 -7.48 -8.40
C LYS A 54 -10.88 -7.02 -7.10
N VAL A 55 -10.99 -7.82 -6.03
CA VAL A 55 -10.27 -7.54 -4.78
C VAL A 55 -8.77 -7.57 -4.99
N LYS A 56 -8.25 -8.57 -5.71
CA LYS A 56 -6.82 -8.67 -6.03
C LYS A 56 -6.35 -7.51 -6.89
N GLU A 57 -7.09 -7.15 -7.94
CA GLU A 57 -6.77 -6.02 -8.81
C GLU A 57 -6.60 -4.74 -7.99
N TYR A 58 -7.58 -4.39 -7.15
CA TYR A 58 -7.48 -3.20 -6.31
C TYR A 58 -6.42 -3.33 -5.21
N PHE A 59 -6.19 -4.52 -4.67
CA PHE A 59 -5.12 -4.73 -3.70
C PHE A 59 -3.75 -4.46 -4.34
N TYR A 60 -3.49 -4.95 -5.55
CA TYR A 60 -2.25 -4.69 -6.28
C TYR A 60 -2.08 -3.22 -6.65
N ILE A 61 -3.17 -2.52 -7.01
CA ILE A 61 -3.13 -1.07 -7.19
C ILE A 61 -2.70 -0.38 -5.88
N LEU A 62 -3.27 -0.79 -4.74
CA LEU A 62 -2.95 -0.21 -3.43
C LEU A 62 -1.53 -0.55 -2.94
N GLU A 63 -0.90 -1.62 -3.43
CA GLU A 63 0.49 -1.98 -3.16
C GLU A 63 1.51 -1.10 -3.92
N GLY A 64 1.04 -0.22 -4.83
CA GLY A 64 1.87 0.74 -5.54
C GLY A 64 2.68 1.64 -4.60
N SER A 65 3.99 1.73 -4.84
CA SER A 65 4.89 2.50 -3.97
C SER A 65 4.64 4.02 -4.06
N ASP A 66 4.05 4.48 -5.16
CA ASP A 66 3.72 5.88 -5.44
C ASP A 66 2.83 6.50 -4.36
N TRP A 67 1.95 5.72 -3.72
CA TRP A 67 1.11 6.24 -2.64
C TRP A 67 1.94 6.74 -1.46
N ASN A 68 2.97 5.98 -1.07
CA ASN A 68 3.87 6.37 0.01
C ASN A 68 4.90 7.40 -0.44
N TRP A 69 5.32 7.37 -1.72
CA TRP A 69 6.15 8.43 -2.31
C TRP A 69 5.48 9.80 -2.15
N TRP A 70 4.23 9.92 -2.58
CA TRP A 70 3.48 11.18 -2.54
C TRP A 70 3.07 11.61 -1.13
N ASN A 71 3.01 10.68 -0.17
CA ASN A 71 2.89 11.03 1.25
C ASN A 71 4.18 11.64 1.82
N THR A 72 5.35 11.18 1.37
CA THR A 72 6.65 11.66 1.85
C THR A 72 7.02 13.01 1.25
N PHE A 73 6.70 13.24 -0.02
CA PHE A 73 7.00 14.50 -0.72
C PHE A 73 5.82 15.49 -0.76
N ASP A 74 4.77 15.22 0.02
CA ASP A 74 3.55 16.03 0.14
C ASP A 74 2.99 16.55 -1.20
N GLU A 75 2.33 15.64 -1.93
CA GLU A 75 1.70 15.97 -3.21
C GLU A 75 0.74 17.18 -3.11
N PRO A 76 0.93 18.22 -3.94
CA PRO A 76 0.34 19.54 -3.67
C PRO A 76 -1.17 19.64 -3.96
N THR A 77 -1.73 18.79 -4.82
CA THR A 77 -3.13 18.90 -5.27
C THR A 77 -4.10 18.01 -4.47
N GLY A 78 -3.57 17.03 -3.72
CA GLY A 78 -4.34 15.99 -3.03
C GLY A 78 -5.05 15.01 -3.97
N SER A 79 -4.75 15.03 -5.26
CA SER A 79 -5.35 14.14 -6.27
C SER A 79 -4.94 12.69 -6.03
N PHE A 80 -3.66 12.43 -5.73
CA PHE A 80 -3.18 11.08 -5.44
C PHE A 80 -3.88 10.49 -4.22
N ARG A 81 -4.02 11.30 -3.17
CA ARG A 81 -4.75 10.90 -1.97
C ARG A 81 -6.21 10.56 -2.28
N LYS A 82 -6.92 11.39 -3.06
CA LYS A 82 -8.32 11.12 -3.44
C LYS A 82 -8.46 9.79 -4.20
N ILE A 83 -7.55 9.51 -5.12
CA ILE A 83 -7.52 8.26 -5.90
C ILE A 83 -7.27 7.07 -4.96
N TYR A 84 -6.24 7.15 -4.11
CA TYR A 84 -5.92 6.10 -3.13
C TYR A 84 -7.14 5.77 -2.24
N LEU A 85 -7.76 6.80 -1.64
CA LEU A 85 -8.93 6.64 -0.80
C LEU A 85 -10.11 5.99 -1.54
N SER A 86 -10.26 6.25 -2.85
CA SER A 86 -11.30 5.63 -3.67
C SER A 86 -11.09 4.12 -3.82
N TYR A 87 -9.84 3.66 -4.05
CA TYR A 87 -9.50 2.25 -4.14
C TYR A 87 -9.66 1.53 -2.79
N VAL A 88 -9.20 2.15 -1.70
CA VAL A 88 -9.40 1.60 -0.35
C VAL A 88 -10.89 1.38 -0.09
N LYS A 89 -11.73 2.39 -0.32
CA LYS A 89 -13.19 2.28 -0.14
C LYS A 89 -13.80 1.15 -0.98
N LYS A 90 -13.42 1.03 -2.25
CA LYS A 90 -13.90 -0.03 -3.15
C LYS A 90 -13.53 -1.43 -2.65
N VAL A 91 -12.29 -1.63 -2.20
CA VAL A 91 -11.85 -2.92 -1.64
C VAL A 91 -12.66 -3.28 -0.40
N PHE A 92 -12.80 -2.37 0.55
CA PHE A 92 -13.56 -2.60 1.78
C PHE A 92 -15.04 -2.86 1.50
N GLN A 93 -15.63 -2.20 0.50
CA GLN A 93 -16.99 -2.48 0.04
C GLN A 93 -17.15 -3.92 -0.47
N ILE A 94 -16.22 -4.40 -1.31
CA ILE A 94 -16.28 -5.79 -1.83
C ILE A 94 -16.06 -6.81 -0.70
N LEU A 95 -15.16 -6.51 0.24
CA LEU A 95 -14.90 -7.34 1.42
C LEU A 95 -16.03 -7.28 2.47
N LYS A 96 -17.03 -6.41 2.27
CA LYS A 96 -18.14 -6.14 3.19
C LYS A 96 -17.64 -5.79 4.59
N GLU A 97 -16.68 -4.89 4.66
CA GLU A 97 -16.04 -4.44 5.89
C GLU A 97 -15.99 -2.92 5.94
N LYS A 98 -15.86 -2.36 7.15
CA LYS A 98 -15.66 -0.92 7.32
C LYS A 98 -14.16 -0.59 7.21
N PRO A 99 -13.78 0.45 6.45
CA PRO A 99 -12.41 0.95 6.44
C PRO A 99 -11.96 1.34 7.86
N PRO A 100 -10.66 1.19 8.19
CA PRO A 100 -10.15 1.55 9.51
C PRO A 100 -10.31 3.06 9.79
N LYS A 101 -10.52 3.42 11.07
CA LYS A 101 -10.68 4.83 11.48
C LYS A 101 -9.43 5.68 11.14
N SER A 102 -8.25 5.05 11.14
CA SER A 102 -6.98 5.69 10.75
C SER A 102 -7.00 6.25 9.32
N LEU A 103 -7.88 5.77 8.45
CA LEU A 103 -8.06 6.32 7.10
C LEU A 103 -8.38 7.83 7.10
N LYS A 104 -8.98 8.35 8.18
CA LYS A 104 -9.27 9.79 8.32
C LYS A 104 -8.01 10.65 8.53
N LYS A 105 -6.92 10.04 8.99
CA LYS A 105 -5.59 10.65 9.13
C LYS A 105 -4.77 10.59 7.83
N LEU A 106 -5.32 9.88 6.84
CA LEU A 106 -5.29 10.22 5.41
C LEU A 106 -4.74 11.62 5.12
#